data_AF-A0A183SCX0-F1
#
_entry.id   AF-A0A183SCX0-F1
#
_cell.length_a   1.000
_cell.length_b   1.000
_cell.length_c   1.000
_cell.angle_alpha   90.00
_cell.angle_beta   90.00
_cell.angle_gamma   90.00
#
_symmetry.space_group_name_H-M   'P 1'
#
loop_
_entity.id
_entity.type
_entity.pdbx_description
1 polymer ?
#
loop_
_entity_poly.entity_id
_entity_poly.type
_entity_poly.pdbx_seq_one_letter_code
_entity_poly.pdbx_strand_id
1 'polypeptide(L)'
;MANSDTNNELTPYSRDFIWADACRKERMYVQNYEGKFGFLKGPVEKFAQDELENLVDKNRAKVEDIMPPEKKAAEPKDAIKVLPSPMPFPQTSTGQIGWRANNEYVLDRYGRYCKEKLSIQQQLKWPDEALP
;
A
#
# COMPACT_ATOMS: atom_id res chain seq x y z
N MET A 1 -41.47 21.27 -17.34
CA MET A 1 -40.94 20.52 -16.17
C MET A 1 -41.31 19.06 -16.33
N ALA A 2 -40.37 18.23 -16.74
CA ALA A 2 -40.39 16.78 -16.56
C ALA A 2 -38.95 16.29 -16.79
N ASN A 3 -38.15 16.28 -15.73
CA ASN A 3 -36.86 15.62 -15.75
C ASN A 3 -37.13 14.11 -15.70
N SER A 4 -36.99 13.42 -16.83
CA SER A 4 -36.92 11.96 -16.85
C SER A 4 -35.46 11.57 -16.69
N ASP A 5 -34.96 11.67 -15.46
CA ASP A 5 -33.73 11.00 -15.06
C ASP A 5 -34.03 9.50 -15.02
N THR A 6 -33.96 8.84 -16.17
CA THR A 6 -33.92 7.38 -16.20
C THR A 6 -32.58 6.97 -15.64
N ASN A 7 -32.55 6.63 -14.36
CA ASN A 7 -31.53 5.76 -13.79
C ASN A 7 -31.42 4.56 -14.75
N ASN A 8 -30.32 4.53 -15.50
CA ASN A 8 -30.04 3.50 -16.50
C ASN A 8 -29.60 2.23 -15.76
N GLU A 9 -30.52 1.66 -15.00
CA GLU A 9 -30.31 0.44 -14.25
C GLU A 9 -30.24 -0.70 -15.26
N LEU A 10 -29.03 -1.18 -15.52
CA LEU A 10 -28.83 -2.35 -16.37
C LEU A 10 -29.61 -3.53 -15.81
N THR A 11 -30.36 -4.19 -16.68
CA THR A 11 -31.02 -5.44 -16.32
C THR A 11 -29.98 -6.47 -15.85
N PRO A 12 -30.33 -7.39 -14.93
CA PRO A 12 -29.41 -8.45 -14.49
C PRO A 12 -28.80 -9.24 -15.67
N TYR A 13 -29.61 -9.51 -16.69
CA TYR A 13 -29.17 -10.16 -17.93
C TYR A 13 -28.11 -9.34 -18.70
N SER A 14 -28.30 -8.03 -18.80
CA SER A 14 -27.32 -7.12 -19.42
C SER A 14 -26.00 -7.13 -18.66
N ARG A 15 -26.04 -7.21 -17.32
CA ARG A 15 -24.84 -7.29 -16.48
C ARG A 15 -24.07 -8.59 -16.73
N ASP A 16 -24.76 -9.73 -16.80
CA ASP A 16 -24.14 -11.03 -17.06
C ASP A 16 -23.50 -11.07 -18.47
N PHE A 17 -24.15 -10.49 -19.47
CA PHE A 17 -23.60 -10.40 -20.82
C PHE A 17 -22.32 -9.56 -20.87
N ILE A 18 -22.30 -8.40 -20.21
CA ILE A 18 -21.11 -7.55 -20.12
C ILE A 18 -19.97 -8.28 -19.40
N TRP A 19 -20.27 -8.99 -18.31
CA TRP A 19 -19.28 -9.77 -17.60
C TRP A 19 -18.70 -10.89 -18.46
N ALA A 20 -19.54 -11.60 -19.20
CA ALA A 20 -19.10 -12.65 -20.12
C ALA A 20 -18.22 -12.09 -21.26
N ASP A 21 -18.59 -10.94 -21.83
CA ASP A 21 -17.79 -10.26 -22.84
C ASP A 21 -16.44 -9.76 -22.28
N ALA A 22 -16.43 -9.20 -21.07
CA ALA A 22 -15.21 -8.79 -20.38
C ALA A 22 -14.26 -9.99 -20.16
N CYS A 23 -14.76 -11.13 -19.68
CA CYS A 23 -13.97 -12.35 -19.52
C CYS A 23 -13.40 -12.85 -20.84
N ARG A 24 -14.17 -12.75 -21.94
CA ARG A 24 -13.72 -13.13 -23.28
C ARG A 24 -12.57 -12.22 -23.75
N LYS A 25 -12.74 -10.92 -23.60
CA LYS A 25 -11.73 -9.91 -23.94
C LYS A 25 -10.45 -10.11 -23.13
N GLU A 26 -10.56 -10.30 -21.81
CA GLU A 26 -9.43 -10.58 -20.94
C GLU A 26 -8.62 -11.77 -21.44
N ARG A 27 -9.29 -12.89 -21.74
CA ARG A 27 -8.64 -14.08 -22.29
C ARG A 27 -7.93 -13.80 -23.61
N MET A 28 -8.55 -13.03 -24.50
CA MET A 28 -7.93 -12.61 -25.76
C MET A 28 -6.72 -11.69 -25.54
N TYR A 29 -6.77 -10.79 -24.55
CA TYR A 29 -5.64 -9.94 -24.21
C TYR A 29 -4.49 -10.75 -23.65
N VAL A 30 -4.74 -11.68 -22.72
CA VAL A 30 -3.69 -12.55 -22.16
C VAL A 30 -2.97 -13.34 -23.26
N GLN A 31 -3.71 -13.92 -24.20
CA GLN A 31 -3.11 -14.68 -25.31
C GLN A 31 -2.28 -13.80 -26.25
N ASN A 32 -2.75 -12.57 -26.52
CA ASN A 32 -2.07 -11.65 -27.43
C ASN A 32 -1.04 -10.74 -26.74
N TYR A 33 -0.99 -10.73 -25.40
CA TYR A 33 -0.16 -9.83 -24.62
C TYR A 33 1.31 -10.04 -24.96
N GLU A 34 1.75 -11.29 -25.06
CA GLU A 34 3.14 -11.60 -25.39
C GLU A 34 3.54 -11.10 -26.78
N GLY A 35 2.66 -11.24 -27.78
CA GLY A 35 2.93 -10.78 -29.13
C GLY A 35 2.95 -9.26 -29.26
N LYS A 36 2.05 -8.56 -28.56
CA LYS A 36 1.93 -7.09 -28.62
C LYS A 36 2.87 -6.36 -27.69
N PHE A 37 3.07 -6.89 -26.48
CA PHE A 37 3.76 -6.23 -25.37
C PHE A 37 4.93 -7.06 -24.81
N GLY A 38 5.25 -8.22 -25.37
CA GLY A 38 6.39 -9.03 -24.93
C GLY A 38 7.72 -8.30 -25.02
N PHE A 39 7.84 -7.27 -25.87
CA PHE A 39 9.01 -6.40 -25.93
C PHE A 39 9.28 -5.65 -24.61
N LEU A 40 8.26 -5.42 -23.77
CA LEU A 40 8.41 -4.79 -22.44
C LEU A 40 9.12 -5.68 -21.42
N LYS A 41 9.15 -7.01 -21.64
CA LYS A 41 9.92 -7.93 -20.78
C LYS A 41 11.43 -7.84 -21.04
N GLY A 42 11.84 -7.28 -22.18
CA GLY A 42 13.23 -7.09 -22.53
C GLY A 42 13.88 -5.94 -21.76
N PRO A 43 15.21 -5.80 -21.84
CA PRO A 43 15.89 -4.63 -21.30
C PRO A 43 15.36 -3.35 -21.95
N VAL A 44 15.15 -2.31 -21.14
CA VAL A 44 14.62 -1.00 -21.55
C VAL A 44 15.43 -0.39 -22.69
N GLU A 45 16.74 -0.64 -22.66
CA GLU A 45 17.71 -0.28 -23.69
C GLU A 45 17.37 -0.81 -25.09
N LYS A 46 16.47 -1.77 -25.28
CA LYS A 46 16.14 -2.29 -26.61
C LYS A 46 14.95 -1.58 -27.27
N PHE A 47 14.07 -0.97 -26.49
CA PHE A 47 12.85 -0.34 -27.04
C PHE A 47 12.82 1.18 -26.87
N ALA A 48 13.64 1.73 -25.98
CA ALA A 48 13.65 3.17 -25.70
C ALA A 48 14.98 3.84 -26.07
N GLN A 49 15.77 3.28 -26.99
CA GLN A 49 17.14 3.77 -27.32
C GLN A 49 17.16 5.27 -27.63
N ASP A 50 16.24 5.72 -28.47
CA ASP A 50 16.20 7.10 -28.96
C ASP A 50 15.69 8.09 -27.90
N GLU A 51 14.92 7.59 -26.92
CA GLU A 51 14.31 8.44 -25.89
C GLU A 51 15.06 8.37 -24.55
N LEU A 52 15.86 7.34 -24.30
CA LEU A 52 16.50 7.08 -23.01
C LEU A 52 17.39 8.25 -22.57
N GLU A 53 18.13 8.86 -23.51
CA GLU A 53 18.98 10.02 -23.22
C GLU A 53 18.19 11.25 -22.77
N ASN A 54 16.94 11.37 -23.21
CA ASN A 54 16.03 12.46 -22.84
C ASN A 54 15.23 12.15 -21.58
N LEU A 55 14.93 10.86 -21.30
CA LEU A 55 14.20 10.44 -20.10
C LEU A 55 15.08 10.42 -18.84
N VAL A 56 16.38 10.13 -18.99
CA VAL A 56 17.29 10.06 -17.85
C VAL A 56 17.78 11.46 -17.49
N ASP A 57 17.19 12.04 -16.44
CA ASP A 57 17.72 13.24 -15.83
C ASP A 57 19.09 12.97 -15.21
N LYS A 58 20.13 13.47 -15.87
CA LYS A 58 21.54 13.31 -15.47
C LYS A 58 21.84 13.96 -14.11
N ASN A 59 21.01 14.91 -13.68
CA ASN A 59 21.18 15.61 -12.41
C ASN A 59 20.41 14.95 -11.25
N ARG A 60 19.63 13.89 -11.52
CA ARG A 60 18.89 13.18 -10.49
C ARG A 60 19.88 12.46 -9.57
N ALA A 61 19.82 12.78 -8.28
CA ALA A 61 20.59 12.09 -7.27
C ALA A 61 20.28 10.58 -7.30
N LYS A 62 21.31 9.75 -7.20
CA LYS A 62 21.14 8.30 -7.22
C LYS A 62 20.40 7.88 -5.96
N VAL A 63 19.57 6.85 -6.08
CA VAL A 63 18.81 6.31 -4.93
C VAL A 63 19.77 5.88 -3.81
N GLU A 64 20.95 5.39 -4.18
CA GLU A 64 22.04 5.02 -3.25
C GLU A 64 22.54 6.19 -2.40
N ASP A 65 22.51 7.42 -2.93
CA ASP A 65 22.97 8.62 -2.23
C ASP A 65 21.88 9.20 -1.31
N ILE A 66 20.61 9.00 -1.67
CA ILE A 66 19.44 9.52 -0.94
C ILE A 66 19.02 8.56 0.18
N MET A 67 19.04 7.27 -0.12
CA MET A 67 18.52 6.25 0.77
C MET A 67 19.64 5.80 1.72
N PRO A 68 19.42 5.87 3.04
CA PRO A 68 20.37 5.29 3.98
C PRO A 68 20.60 3.82 3.60
N PRO A 69 21.85 3.32 3.68
CA PRO A 69 22.11 1.92 3.43
C PRO A 69 21.17 1.08 4.30
N GLU A 70 20.53 0.08 3.70
CA GLU A 70 19.66 -0.84 4.44
C GLU A 70 20.42 -1.33 5.67
N LYS A 71 20.02 -0.84 6.85
CA LYS A 71 20.49 -1.42 8.09
C LYS A 71 19.97 -2.85 8.07
N LYS A 72 20.88 -3.81 7.90
CA LYS A 72 20.59 -5.24 8.10
C LYS A 72 19.79 -5.31 9.40
N ALA A 73 18.52 -5.70 9.30
CA ALA A 73 17.67 -5.83 10.47
C ALA A 73 18.40 -6.77 11.42
N ALA A 74 18.71 -6.30 12.63
CA ALA A 74 19.30 -7.15 13.65
C ALA A 74 18.38 -8.37 13.79
N GLU A 75 18.95 -9.58 13.80
CA GLU A 75 18.15 -10.77 14.02
C GLU A 75 17.33 -10.58 15.30
N PRO A 76 16.01 -10.82 15.29
CA PRO A 76 15.13 -10.51 16.42
C PRO A 76 15.53 -11.24 17.71
N LYS A 77 16.38 -12.27 17.61
CA LYS A 77 16.89 -13.07 18.72
C LYS A 77 17.74 -12.27 19.70
N ASP A 78 18.55 -11.32 19.22
CA ASP A 78 19.50 -10.59 20.08
C ASP A 78 18.88 -9.30 20.66
N ALA A 79 17.84 -8.77 20.00
CA ALA A 79 17.21 -7.51 20.38
C ALA A 79 16.06 -7.67 21.40
N ILE A 80 15.43 -8.85 21.46
CA ILE A 80 14.26 -9.07 22.32
C ILE A 80 14.69 -9.72 23.63
N LYS A 81 15.00 -8.90 24.64
CA LYS A 81 15.20 -9.37 26.02
C LYS A 81 13.85 -9.62 26.68
N VAL A 82 13.40 -10.88 26.73
CA VAL A 82 12.21 -11.27 27.49
C VAL A 82 12.57 -11.33 28.98
N LEU A 83 12.11 -10.33 29.74
CA LEU A 83 12.26 -10.33 31.19
C LEU A 83 11.29 -11.34 31.84
N PRO A 84 11.65 -11.93 33.00
CA PRO A 84 10.74 -12.81 33.73
C PRO A 84 9.46 -12.07 34.13
N SER A 85 8.36 -12.81 34.29
CA SER A 85 7.07 -12.23 34.66
C SER A 85 7.13 -11.55 36.04
N PRO A 86 6.44 -10.41 36.22
CA PRO A 86 6.34 -9.78 37.53
C PRO A 86 5.59 -10.69 38.52
N MET A 87 6.25 -11.04 39.62
CA MET A 87 5.67 -11.78 40.75
C MET A 87 5.20 -10.79 41.83
N PRO A 88 4.11 -11.06 42.56
CA PRO A 88 3.38 -12.34 42.67
C PRO A 88 2.32 -12.53 41.58
N PHE A 89 2.07 -13.76 41.12
CA PHE A 89 0.97 -14.01 40.18
C PHE A 89 -0.39 -13.95 40.90
N PRO A 90 -1.42 -13.30 40.33
CA PRO A 90 -2.74 -13.23 40.94
C PRO A 90 -3.37 -14.62 41.01
N GLN A 91 -3.85 -15.01 42.19
CA GLN A 91 -4.45 -16.32 42.44
C GLN A 91 -5.90 -16.42 41.94
N THR A 92 -6.57 -15.27 41.75
CA THR A 92 -7.96 -15.19 41.34
C THR A 92 -8.09 -14.71 39.89
N SER A 93 -9.11 -15.18 39.18
CA SER A 93 -9.42 -14.77 37.81
C SER A 93 -9.73 -13.27 37.70
N THR A 94 -10.35 -12.70 38.74
CA THR A 94 -10.57 -11.25 38.85
C THR A 94 -9.27 -10.48 39.00
N GLY A 95 -8.31 -11.02 39.75
CA GLY A 95 -6.98 -10.44 39.93
C GLY A 95 -6.08 -10.54 38.69
N GLN A 96 -6.41 -11.41 37.73
CA GLN A 96 -5.69 -11.48 36.44
C GLN A 96 -6.01 -10.30 35.52
N ILE A 97 -7.19 -9.70 35.66
CA ILE A 97 -7.60 -8.55 34.85
C ILE A 97 -6.74 -7.34 35.26
N GLY A 98 -5.92 -6.83 34.34
CA GLY A 98 -5.10 -5.65 34.57
C GLY A 98 -3.78 -5.87 35.35
N TRP A 99 -3.48 -7.09 35.82
CA TRP A 99 -2.25 -7.38 36.59
C TRP A 99 -0.94 -7.01 35.86
N ARG A 100 -0.95 -7.07 34.52
CA ARG A 100 0.20 -6.72 33.68
C ARG A 100 0.18 -5.27 33.19
N ALA A 101 -0.84 -4.50 33.52
CA ALA A 101 -1.03 -3.11 33.06
C ALA A 101 -0.39 -2.08 34.00
N ASN A 102 0.71 -2.44 34.68
CA ASN A 102 1.42 -1.52 35.55
C ASN A 102 2.09 -0.40 34.73
N ASN A 103 2.25 0.80 35.30
CA ASN A 103 2.72 2.02 34.61
C ASN A 103 4.07 1.89 33.89
N GLU A 104 4.88 0.88 34.22
CA GLU A 104 6.16 0.58 33.57
C GLU A 104 6.00 -0.16 32.24
N TYR A 105 4.96 -0.99 32.12
CA TYR A 105 4.64 -1.77 30.92
C TYR A 105 3.66 -1.00 30.05
N VAL A 106 4.17 0.08 29.48
CA VAL A 106 3.43 0.94 28.55
C VAL A 106 3.21 0.17 27.24
N LEU A 107 2.26 -0.77 27.19
CA LEU A 107 1.70 -1.28 25.92
C LEU A 107 1.17 -0.12 25.05
N ASP A 108 0.87 1.00 25.70
CA ASP A 108 0.44 2.26 25.12
C ASP A 108 1.60 3.15 24.63
N ARG A 109 2.85 2.67 24.62
CA ARG A 109 4.02 3.46 24.16
C ARG A 109 3.91 3.81 22.67
N TYR A 110 3.10 3.04 21.93
CA TYR A 110 2.73 3.30 20.54
C TYR A 110 1.29 3.78 20.36
N GLY A 111 0.48 3.82 21.43
CA GLY A 111 -0.92 4.24 21.39
C GLY A 111 -1.15 5.72 21.72
N ARG A 112 -0.13 6.42 22.25
CA ARG A 112 -0.22 7.87 22.46
C ARG A 112 -0.13 8.62 21.14
N TYR A 113 -1.26 9.17 20.70
CA TYR A 113 -1.40 10.19 19.67
C TYR A 113 -0.57 9.91 18.41
N CYS A 114 -1.05 8.98 17.58
CA CYS A 114 -0.71 9.07 16.17
C CYS A 114 -1.23 10.44 15.72
N LYS A 115 -0.33 11.37 15.38
CA LYS A 115 -0.72 12.63 14.74
C LYS A 115 -1.67 12.24 13.60
N GLU A 116 -2.81 12.92 13.50
CA GLU A 116 -3.71 12.71 12.38
C GLU A 116 -2.84 12.69 11.11
N LYS A 117 -2.90 11.59 10.36
CA LYS A 117 -2.18 11.53 9.09
C LYS A 117 -2.74 12.70 8.28
N LEU A 118 -1.87 13.62 7.91
CA LEU A 118 -2.22 14.76 7.05
C LEU A 118 -3.07 14.24 5.87
N SER A 119 -4.07 15.02 5.44
CA SER A 119 -4.87 14.64 4.29
C SER A 119 -3.97 14.39 3.07
N ILE A 120 -4.39 13.55 2.13
CA ILE A 120 -3.60 13.27 0.90
C ILE A 120 -3.17 14.57 0.21
N GLN A 121 -4.03 15.60 0.22
CA GLN A 121 -3.70 16.93 -0.30
C GLN A 121 -2.49 17.55 0.39
N GLN A 122 -2.47 17.54 1.73
CA GLN A 122 -1.37 18.10 2.52
C GLN A 122 -0.08 17.27 2.38
N GLN A 123 -0.18 15.95 2.21
CA GLN A 123 0.97 15.09 1.97
C GLN A 123 1.60 15.34 0.59
N LEU A 124 0.77 15.56 -0.43
CA LEU A 124 1.20 15.76 -1.81
C LEU A 124 1.38 17.24 -2.19
N LYS A 125 1.11 18.17 -1.27
CA LYS A 125 1.11 19.63 -1.49
C LYS A 125 0.27 20.03 -2.71
N TRP A 126 -0.89 19.41 -2.88
CA TRP A 126 -1.79 19.75 -3.98
C TRP A 126 -2.57 21.03 -3.69
N PRO A 127 -2.90 21.83 -4.71
CA PRO A 127 -3.80 22.96 -4.56
C PRO A 127 -5.19 22.47 -4.12
N ASP A 128 -5.91 23.29 -3.35
CA ASP A 128 -7.22 22.92 -2.81
C ASP A 128 -8.26 22.64 -3.91
N GLU A 129 -8.02 23.15 -5.12
CA GLU A 129 -8.83 22.94 -6.34
C GLU A 129 -8.73 21.50 -6.91
N ALA A 130 -7.83 20.67 -6.41
CA ALA A 130 -7.55 19.34 -6.98
C ALA A 130 -8.56 18.24 -6.61
N LEU A 131 -9.53 18.53 -5.74
CA LEU A 131 -10.63 17.60 -5.41
C LEU A 131 -11.98 18.24 -5.78
N PRO A 132 -12.92 17.46 -6.36
CA PRO A 132 -14.26 17.94 -6.72
C PRO A 132 -15.17 18.21 -5.52
#